data_AF-A0A3N9MYW3-F1
#
_entry.id   AF-A0A3N9MYW3-F1
#
_cell.length_a   1.000
_cell.length_b   1.000
_cell.length_c   1.000
_cell.angle_alpha   90.00
_cell.angle_beta   90.00
_cell.angle_gamma   90.00
#
_symmetry.space_group_name_H-M   'P 1'
#
loop_
_entity.id
_entity.type
_entity.pdbx_description
1 polymer ?
#
loop_
_entity_poly.entity_id
_entity_poly.type
_entity_poly.pdbx_seq_one_letter_code
_entity_poly.pdbx_strand_id
1 'polypeptide(L)'
;MDTKLTLKLDKFIIDKAKEYASSHKRSLSRLIEAYLKSLVNSDSPNKNEEFEISPFVKSLSTGVKIPADLDHKKIYRDYLSEKYK
;
A
#
# COMPACT_ATOMS: atom_id res chain seq x y z
N MET A 1 3.33 19.39 7.67
CA MET A 1 3.52 20.10 8.95
C MET A 1 3.40 19.07 10.05
N ASP A 2 4.40 18.96 10.92
CA ASP A 2 4.41 17.95 11.97
C ASP A 2 3.85 18.53 13.27
N THR A 3 2.96 17.79 13.92
CA THR A 3 2.35 18.18 15.20
C THR A 3 2.54 17.08 16.24
N LYS A 4 2.62 17.47 17.52
CA LYS A 4 2.78 16.51 18.62
C LYS A 4 1.42 15.98 19.04
N LEU A 5 1.25 14.67 18.99
CA LEU A 5 0.09 13.96 19.55
C LEU A 5 0.42 13.47 20.96
N THR A 6 -0.39 13.85 21.95
CA THR A 6 -0.25 13.37 23.34
C THR A 6 -1.49 12.56 23.72
N LEU A 7 -1.28 11.30 24.12
CA LEU A 7 -2.33 10.35 24.45
C LEU A 7 -2.22 9.95 25.92
N LYS A 8 -3.36 9.82 26.61
CA LYS A 8 -3.42 9.25 27.96
C LYS A 8 -3.75 7.77 27.84
N LEU A 9 -2.80 6.92 28.23
CA LEU A 9 -2.87 5.46 28.13
C LEU A 9 -2.36 4.86 29.44
N ASP A 10 -2.71 3.60 29.68
CA ASP A 10 -2.18 2.84 30.80
C ASP A 10 -0.65 2.67 30.67
N LYS A 11 0.06 2.88 31.78
CA LYS A 11 1.53 2.77 31.84
C LYS A 11 2.03 1.38 31.44
N PHE A 12 1.36 0.32 31.88
CA PHE A 12 1.71 -1.06 31.54
C PHE A 12 1.64 -1.32 30.03
N ILE A 13 0.64 -0.74 29.37
CA ILE A 13 0.47 -0.85 27.92
C ILE A 13 1.58 -0.08 27.19
N ILE A 14 1.94 1.13 27.68
CA ILE A 14 3.04 1.92 27.11
C ILE A 14 4.36 1.15 27.17
N ASP A 15 4.66 0.52 28.31
CA ASP A 15 5.92 -0.20 28.51
C ASP A 15 6.00 -1.43 27.60
N LYS A 16 4.94 -2.24 27.53
CA LYS A 16 4.86 -3.37 26.58
C LYS A 16 4.97 -2.93 25.12
N ALA A 17 4.32 -1.83 24.75
CA ALA A 17 4.37 -1.32 23.38
C ALA A 17 5.78 -0.81 23.01
N LYS A 18 6.51 -0.20 23.95
CA LYS A 18 7.92 0.19 23.75
C LYS A 18 8.82 -1.03 23.58
N GLU A 19 8.63 -2.07 24.39
CA GLU A 19 9.40 -3.32 24.28
C GLU A 19 9.17 -3.99 22.92
N TYR A 20 7.91 -4.08 22.48
CA TYR A 20 7.56 -4.57 21.15
C TYR A 20 8.20 -3.75 20.03
N ALA A 21 8.15 -2.41 20.13
CA ALA A 21 8.75 -1.54 19.13
C ALA A 21 10.28 -1.77 19.04
N SER A 22 10.94 -1.85 20.19
CA SER A 22 12.38 -2.09 20.31
C SER A 22 12.79 -3.43 19.70
N SER A 23 12.05 -4.51 19.99
CA SER A 23 12.34 -5.84 19.43
C SER A 23 12.22 -5.87 17.90
N HIS A 24 11.35 -5.02 17.33
CA HIS A 24 11.19 -4.85 15.88
C HIS A 24 12.09 -3.75 15.29
N LYS A 25 13.04 -3.21 16.06
CA LYS A 25 13.95 -2.12 15.66
C LYS A 25 13.21 -0.88 15.13
N ARG A 26 12.05 -0.56 15.73
CA ARG A 26 11.22 0.60 15.39
C ARG A 26 10.92 1.43 16.63
N SER A 27 10.61 2.72 16.42
CA SER A 27 10.10 3.56 17.51
C SER A 27 8.59 3.41 17.66
N LEU A 28 8.09 3.54 18.89
CA LEU A 28 6.65 3.50 19.18
C LEU A 28 5.89 4.57 18.39
N SER A 29 6.43 5.79 18.31
CA SER A 29 5.84 6.88 17.54
C SER A 29 5.68 6.52 16.05
N ARG A 30 6.68 5.83 15.46
CA ARG A 30 6.63 5.42 14.05
C ARG A 30 5.62 4.30 13.80
N LEU A 31 5.41 3.41 14.78
CA LEU A 31 4.35 2.40 14.70
C LEU A 31 2.96 3.03 14.72
N ILE A 32 2.73 3.96 15.66
CA ILE A 32 1.44 4.66 15.77
C ILE A 32 1.18 5.54 14.56
N GLU A 33 2.18 6.26 14.07
CA GLU A 33 2.07 7.07 12.85
C GLU A 33 1.69 6.20 11.63
N ALA A 34 2.35 5.06 11.46
CA ALA A 34 2.03 4.13 10.37
C ALA A 34 0.61 3.57 10.47
N TYR A 35 0.16 3.25 11.68
CA TYR A 35 -1.22 2.78 11.91
C TYR A 35 -2.25 3.87 11.60
N LEU A 36 -2.05 5.10 12.10
CA LEU A 36 -2.94 6.23 11.82
C LEU A 36 -2.98 6.56 10.33
N LYS A 37 -1.83 6.51 9.64
CA LYS A 37 -1.77 6.64 8.17
C LYS A 37 -2.58 5.55 7.47
N SER A 38 -2.49 4.31 7.94
CA SER A 38 -3.27 3.21 7.38
C SER A 38 -4.78 3.45 7.49
N LEU A 39 -5.25 4.01 8.61
CA LEU A 39 -6.68 4.30 8.83
C LEU A 39 -7.17 5.46 7.96
N VAL A 40 -6.40 6.54 7.88
CA VAL A 40 -6.77 7.73 7.10
C VAL A 40 -6.73 7.45 5.60
N ASN A 41 -5.78 6.62 5.14
CA ASN A 41 -5.68 6.22 3.73
C ASN A 41 -6.78 5.23 3.31
N SER A 42 -7.41 4.52 4.24
CA SER A 42 -8.56 3.65 3.94
C SER A 42 -9.89 4.41 3.86
N ASP A 43 -10.03 5.52 4.58
CA ASP A 43 -11.29 6.28 4.68
C ASP A 43 -11.35 7.54 3.80
N SER A 44 -10.28 7.87 3.07
CA SER A 44 -10.31 8.95 2.08
C SER A 44 -11.04 8.49 0.79
N PRO A 45 -12.19 9.09 0.42
CA PRO A 45 -12.88 8.81 -0.84
C PRO A 45 -12.13 9.35 -2.07
N ASN A 46 -10.96 9.97 -1.86
CA ASN A 46 -10.09 10.47 -2.92
C ASN A 46 -9.27 9.31 -3.51
N LYS A 47 -9.95 8.43 -4.23
CA LYS A 47 -9.41 7.38 -5.12
C LYS A 47 -8.56 7.92 -6.30
N ASN A 48 -7.92 9.08 -6.13
CA ASN A 48 -7.10 9.74 -7.14
C ASN A 48 -5.70 10.08 -6.64
N GLU A 49 -5.31 9.68 -5.42
CA GLU A 49 -3.89 9.56 -5.13
C GLU A 49 -3.44 8.26 -5.82
N GLU A 50 -2.91 8.43 -7.04
CA GLU A 50 -2.12 7.41 -7.72
C GLU A 50 -1.27 6.71 -6.66
N PHE A 51 -1.46 5.40 -6.48
CA PHE A 51 -0.51 4.59 -5.75
C PHE A 51 0.89 5.01 -6.22
N GLU A 52 1.68 5.63 -5.34
CA GLU A 52 3.03 6.06 -5.70
C GLU A 52 3.87 4.80 -5.91
N ILE A 53 3.86 4.34 -7.15
CA ILE A 53 4.67 3.22 -7.58
C ILE A 53 6.09 3.76 -7.72
N SER A 54 7.06 3.06 -7.11
CA SER A 54 8.48 3.39 -7.23
C SER A 54 8.86 3.68 -8.70
N PRO A 55 9.73 4.68 -8.98
CA PRO A 55 10.17 4.98 -10.35
C PRO A 55 10.66 3.76 -11.12
N PHE A 56 11.28 2.80 -10.41
CA PHE A 56 11.70 1.52 -10.96
C PHE A 56 10.51 0.66 -11.42
N VAL A 57 9.47 0.51 -10.59
CA VAL A 57 8.27 -0.24 -10.94
C VAL A 57 7.48 0.47 -12.04
N LYS A 58 7.45 1.81 -12.05
CA LYS A 58 6.87 2.59 -13.14
C LYS A 58 7.62 2.36 -14.46
N SER A 59 8.95 2.21 -14.43
CA SER A 59 9.74 1.87 -15.62
C SER A 59 9.48 0.45 -16.15
N LEU A 60 9.02 -0.47 -15.30
CA LEU A 60 8.57 -1.81 -15.69
C LEU A 60 7.17 -1.80 -16.32
N SER A 61 6.37 -0.74 -16.10
CA SER A 61 5.09 -0.62 -16.80
C SER A 61 5.36 -0.40 -18.29
N THR A 62 5.04 -1.42 -19.08
CA THR A 62 4.95 -1.26 -20.52
C THR A 62 3.80 -0.29 -20.77
N GLY A 63 4.05 0.84 -21.44
CA GLY A 63 3.08 1.94 -21.65
C GLY A 63 1.83 1.58 -22.49
N VAL A 64 1.46 0.31 -22.51
CA VAL A 64 0.28 -0.24 -23.18
C VAL A 64 -0.92 -0.02 -22.27
N LYS A 65 -1.79 0.92 -22.66
CA LYS A 65 -3.09 1.10 -22.01
C LYS A 65 -3.98 -0.07 -22.41
N ILE A 66 -4.25 -0.95 -21.45
CA ILE A 66 -5.21 -2.04 -21.63
C ILE A 66 -6.62 -1.43 -21.62
N PRO A 67 -7.45 -1.67 -22.65
CA PRO A 67 -8.83 -1.21 -22.63
C PRO A 67 -9.60 -1.85 -21.48
N ALA A 68 -10.48 -1.09 -20.84
CA ALA A 68 -11.25 -1.56 -19.68
C ALA A 68 -12.16 -2.76 -20.02
N ASP A 69 -12.54 -2.89 -21.30
CA ASP A 69 -13.41 -3.96 -21.82
C ASP A 69 -12.60 -5.11 -22.49
N LEU A 70 -11.34 -5.31 -22.09
CA LEU A 70 -10.51 -6.36 -22.66
C LEU A 70 -10.97 -7.75 -22.21
N ASP A 71 -11.57 -8.52 -23.12
CA ASP A 71 -11.79 -9.96 -22.90
C ASP A 71 -10.47 -10.75 -23.06
N HIS A 72 -9.72 -10.81 -21.96
CA HIS A 72 -8.46 -11.55 -21.84
C HIS A 72 -8.59 -13.04 -22.24
N LYS A 73 -9.76 -13.67 -22.01
CA LYS A 73 -9.95 -15.10 -22.33
C LYS A 73 -10.03 -15.30 -23.83
N LYS A 74 -10.74 -14.42 -24.53
CA LYS A 74 -10.85 -14.47 -25.99
C LYS A 74 -9.48 -14.30 -26.65
N ILE A 75 -8.73 -13.27 -26.25
CA ILE A 75 -7.39 -13.01 -26.81
C ILE A 75 -6.44 -14.18 -26.58
N TYR A 76 -6.46 -14.75 -25.38
CA TYR A 76 -5.62 -15.91 -25.07
C TYR A 76 -5.98 -17.13 -25.93
N ARG A 77 -7.28 -17.36 -26.14
CA ARG A 77 -7.77 -18.45 -26.99
C ARG A 77 -7.35 -18.25 -28.45
N ASP A 78 -7.52 -17.05 -28.98
CA ASP A 78 -7.14 -16.68 -30.35
C ASP A 78 -5.63 -16.88 -30.56
N TYR A 79 -4.81 -16.43 -29.60
CA TYR A 79 -3.35 -16.62 -29.61
C TYR A 79 -2.95 -18.10 -29.62
N LEU A 80 -3.56 -18.94 -28.77
CA LEU A 80 -3.26 -20.38 -28.76
C LEU A 80 -3.68 -21.04 -30.07
N SER A 81 -4.83 -20.68 -30.62
CA SER A 81 -5.29 -21.19 -31.91
C SER A 81 -4.35 -20.82 -33.07
N GLU A 82 -3.75 -19.63 -33.05
CA GLU A 82 -2.76 -19.21 -34.05
C GLU A 82 -1.39 -19.87 -33.84
N LYS A 83 -0.95 -20.01 -32.58
CA LYS A 83 0.34 -20.63 -32.23
C LYS A 83 0.43 -22.11 -32.61
N TYR A 84 -0.68 -22.84 -32.48
CA TYR A 84 -0.76 -24.29 -32.75
C TYR A 84 -1.43 -24.60 -34.10
N LYS A 85 -1.45 -23.63 -35.01
CA LYS A 85 -1.85 -23.82 -36.41
C LYS A 85 -0.68 -24.37 -37.22
#